data_AF-A0A2M8DT82-F1
#
_entry.id   AF-A0A2M8DT82-F1
#
_cell.length_a   1.000
_cell.length_b   1.000
_cell.length_c   1.000
_cell.angle_alpha   90.00
_cell.angle_beta   90.00
_cell.angle_gamma   90.00
#
_symmetry.space_group_name_H-M   'P 1'
#
loop_
_entity.id
_entity.type
_entity.pdbx_description
1 polymer ?
#
loop_
_entity_poly.entity_id
_entity_poly.type
_entity_poly.pdbx_seq_one_letter_code
_entity_poly.pdbx_strand_id
1 'polypeptide(L)'
;CVRGGIIDLFPMGSVLPYRLDLFDDEIESIATFDVDTQRTLYPVPEIRLLPAREFPLDEKGQTTFRQNFRERFEGDPSKSRIYKDVSKGIAPNGIEYYLPLFFEQTATLFDYLPQNATLCLHHDVDAAIRQFALDAAARYKLLRGDPQHPLLEPRELFMDGEQFFIRVKDFARVDVIATSAPSPQAPDGTTSHSTKPASGQVAGYLPLGEGNSDSLSPVERVGVREGSKNITPCATSPIPPVAVDRRAEVPTQKFADFLRDHAGRVLLLADSLGRREIMSGYLKEYGLAPAVCEDFASFLDGTEKFMLGVAPVQSGFVLDHDRLAIVTEGELYAQQARTRASRAAKKSNVEGMLRDLSELKPG
;
A
#
# COMPACT_ATOMS: atom_id res chain seq x y z
N CYS A 1 6.46 19.33 25.88
CA CYS A 1 6.04 20.31 26.91
C CYS A 1 7.27 20.87 27.59
N VAL A 2 7.21 22.10 28.12
CA VAL A 2 8.30 22.69 28.91
C VAL A 2 7.84 22.77 30.37
N ARG A 3 8.64 22.24 31.30
CA ARG A 3 8.34 22.15 32.73
C ARG A 3 9.61 22.41 33.55
N GLY A 4 9.87 23.68 33.88
CA GLY A 4 11.12 24.05 34.57
C GLY A 4 12.34 23.75 33.70
N GLY A 5 13.32 23.03 34.25
CA GLY A 5 14.49 22.53 33.51
C GLY A 5 14.20 21.38 32.55
N ILE A 6 12.96 20.88 32.49
CA ILE A 6 12.63 19.71 31.67
C ILE A 6 11.93 20.11 30.38
N ILE A 7 12.42 19.62 29.24
CA ILE A 7 11.76 19.73 27.93
C ILE A 7 11.45 18.34 27.40
N ASP A 8 10.15 18.03 27.26
CA ASP A 8 9.70 16.83 26.55
C ASP A 8 9.36 17.17 25.11
N LEU A 9 9.86 16.37 24.17
CA LEU A 9 9.65 16.55 22.74
C LEU A 9 9.44 15.21 22.04
N PHE A 10 8.63 15.21 21.00
CA PHE A 10 8.39 14.03 20.16
C PHE A 10 8.73 14.39 18.71
N PRO A 11 9.97 14.14 18.26
CA PRO A 11 10.41 14.49 16.92
C PRO A 11 9.71 13.65 15.86
N MET A 12 9.41 14.27 14.73
CA MET A 12 8.94 13.55 13.54
C MET A 12 10.00 12.53 13.11
N GLY A 13 9.58 11.29 12.86
CA GLY A 13 10.46 10.19 12.49
C GLY A 13 11.09 9.43 13.66
N SER A 14 10.89 9.87 14.91
CA SER A 14 11.31 9.09 16.09
C SER A 14 10.26 8.05 16.46
N VAL A 15 10.71 6.88 16.94
CA VAL A 15 9.82 5.84 17.51
C VAL A 15 9.38 6.19 18.93
N LEU A 16 10.26 6.84 19.69
CA LEU A 16 10.02 7.23 21.08
C LEU A 16 10.22 8.74 21.28
N PRO A 17 9.52 9.36 22.23
CA PRO A 17 9.77 10.75 22.62
C PRO A 17 11.02 10.86 23.49
N TYR A 18 11.54 12.08 23.61
CA TYR A 18 12.72 12.39 24.40
C TYR A 18 12.40 13.43 25.47
N ARG A 19 13.08 13.28 26.61
CA ARG A 19 13.13 14.22 27.72
C ARG A 19 14.54 14.79 27.79
N LEU A 20 14.64 16.11 27.68
CA LEU A 20 15.83 16.89 27.94
C LEU A 20 15.77 17.41 29.37
N ASP A 21 16.84 17.21 30.13
CA ASP A 21 17.05 17.87 31.42
C ASP A 21 18.08 19.00 31.24
N LEU A 22 17.74 20.19 31.69
CA LEU A 22 18.53 21.40 31.53
C LEU A 22 19.13 21.82 32.86
N PHE A 23 20.42 22.15 32.82
CA PHE A 23 21.10 22.87 33.87
C PHE A 23 21.45 24.27 33.37
N ASP A 24 20.71 25.27 33.85
CA ASP A 24 20.76 26.65 33.33
C ASP A 24 20.42 26.69 31.82
N ASP A 25 21.39 27.01 30.96
CA ASP A 25 21.27 27.07 29.50
C ASP A 25 21.90 25.86 28.79
N GLU A 26 22.41 24.87 29.54
CA GLU A 26 23.03 23.66 28.99
C GLU A 26 22.13 22.42 29.15
N ILE A 27 22.19 21.52 28.16
CA ILE A 27 21.54 20.21 28.24
C ILE A 27 22.43 19.30 29.09
N GLU A 28 21.96 18.92 30.27
CA GLU A 28 22.67 18.01 31.18
C GLU A 28 22.47 16.55 30.75
N SER A 29 21.24 16.18 30.38
CA SER A 29 20.95 14.82 29.95
C SER A 29 19.81 14.74 28.95
N ILE A 30 19.84 13.70 28.13
CA ILE A 30 18.76 13.35 27.21
C ILE A 30 18.40 11.89 27.44
N ALA A 31 17.11 11.59 27.56
CA ALA A 31 16.64 10.22 27.67
C ALA A 31 15.33 10.00 26.93
N THR A 32 15.13 8.78 26.44
CA THR A 32 13.82 8.36 25.93
C THR A 32 12.85 8.17 27.10
N PHE A 33 11.56 8.34 26.84
CA PHE A 33 10.53 8.03 27.84
C PHE A 33 9.31 7.36 27.20
N ASP A 34 8.58 6.62 28.01
CA ASP A 34 7.36 5.95 27.59
C ASP A 34 6.16 6.93 27.66
N VAL A 35 5.41 7.04 26.57
CA VAL A 35 4.33 8.04 26.44
C VAL A 35 3.19 7.81 27.43
N ASP A 36 2.90 6.55 27.77
CA ASP A 36 1.75 6.18 28.60
C ASP A 36 2.08 6.33 30.09
N THR A 37 3.23 5.79 30.50
CA THR A 37 3.68 5.78 31.89
C THR A 37 4.42 7.06 32.28
N GLN A 38 4.85 7.87 31.30
CA GLN A 38 5.65 9.09 31.47
C GLN A 38 7.00 8.85 32.18
N ARG A 39 7.50 7.60 32.15
CA ARG A 39 8.74 7.19 32.80
C ARG A 39 9.90 7.18 31.82
N THR A 40 11.04 7.67 32.29
CA THR A 40 12.33 7.57 31.58
C THR A 40 12.69 6.11 31.35
N LEU A 41 13.15 5.80 30.14
CA LEU A 41 13.57 4.47 29.71
C LEU A 41 15.09 4.36 29.71
N TYR A 42 15.76 4.94 28.70
CA TYR A 42 17.22 4.88 28.58
C TYR A 42 17.81 6.21 28.06
N PRO A 43 19.01 6.59 28.52
CA PRO A 43 19.68 7.81 28.07
C PRO A 43 20.15 7.70 26.62
N VAL A 44 20.23 8.84 25.92
CA VAL A 44 20.78 8.95 24.57
C VAL A 44 21.77 10.14 24.50
N PRO A 45 22.84 10.05 23.70
CA PRO A 45 23.87 11.09 23.66
C PRO A 45 23.49 12.30 22.80
N GLU A 46 22.66 12.10 21.76
CA GLU A 46 22.21 13.15 20.85
C GLU A 46 20.80 12.86 20.32
N ILE A 47 20.12 13.90 19.85
CA ILE A 47 18.86 13.79 19.11
C ILE A 47 18.95 14.61 17.82
N ARG A 48 18.26 14.15 16.78
CA ARG A 48 18.11 14.90 15.52
C ARG A 48 16.66 15.31 15.36
N LEU A 49 16.44 16.61 15.19
CA LEU A 49 15.11 17.19 15.03
C LEU A 49 14.89 17.53 13.56
N LEU A 50 13.89 16.89 12.95
CA LEU A 50 13.35 17.34 11.67
C LEU A 50 12.34 18.46 11.91
N PRO A 51 12.09 19.33 10.92
CA PRO A 51 11.00 20.29 10.96
C PRO A 51 9.67 19.60 11.28
N ALA A 52 8.80 20.30 12.01
CA ALA A 52 7.49 19.76 12.40
C ALA A 52 6.51 19.61 11.22
N ARG A 53 6.80 20.24 10.08
CA ARG A 53 5.97 20.26 8.87
C ARG A 53 6.86 20.26 7.63
N GLU A 54 6.28 19.86 6.50
CA GLU A 54 6.92 19.84 5.18
C GLU A 54 7.12 21.25 4.57
N PHE A 55 6.60 22.29 5.22
CA PHE A 55 6.70 23.69 4.78
C PHE A 55 7.02 24.64 5.94
N PRO A 56 7.75 25.74 5.67
CA PRO A 56 8.08 26.74 6.67
C PRO A 56 6.90 27.64 7.02
N LEU A 57 6.73 27.93 8.32
CA LEU A 57 5.78 28.93 8.85
C LEU A 57 6.47 30.06 9.62
N ASP A 58 7.79 30.18 9.47
CA ASP A 58 8.53 31.34 9.93
C ASP A 58 8.19 32.59 9.08
N GLU A 59 8.70 33.76 9.48
CA GLU A 59 8.41 35.02 8.78
C GLU A 59 8.77 34.96 7.29
N LYS A 60 9.86 34.26 6.96
CA LYS A 60 10.30 34.06 5.58
C LYS A 60 9.29 33.19 4.81
N GLY A 61 8.93 32.02 5.32
CA GLY A 61 7.95 31.12 4.71
C GLY A 61 6.58 31.77 4.52
N GLN A 62 6.10 32.52 5.52
CA GLN A 62 4.86 33.28 5.41
C GLN A 62 4.93 34.37 4.33
N THR A 63 6.07 35.05 4.20
CA THR A 63 6.28 36.08 3.17
C THR A 63 6.26 35.48 1.77
N THR A 64 7.01 34.39 1.56
CA THR A 64 7.02 33.63 0.29
C THR A 64 5.62 33.15 -0.07
N PHE A 65 4.91 32.52 0.88
CA PHE A 65 3.53 32.09 0.67
C PHE A 65 2.62 33.22 0.23
N ARG A 66 2.64 34.36 0.94
CA ARG A 66 1.78 35.50 0.63
C ARG A 66 2.10 36.12 -0.71
N GLN A 67 3.36 36.17 -1.11
CA GLN A 67 3.76 36.63 -2.43
C GLN A 67 3.21 35.70 -3.51
N ASN A 68 3.57 34.43 -3.44
CA ASN A 68 3.17 33.41 -4.42
C ASN A 68 1.65 33.26 -4.51
N PHE A 69 0.94 33.37 -3.38
CA PHE A 69 -0.53 33.34 -3.34
C PHE A 69 -1.16 34.48 -4.15
N ARG A 70 -0.64 35.71 -4.03
CA ARG A 70 -1.16 36.88 -4.76
C ARG A 70 -0.85 36.83 -6.25
N GLU A 71 0.29 36.24 -6.61
CA GLU A 71 0.66 36.02 -8.01
C GLU A 71 -0.20 34.92 -8.63
N ARG A 72 -0.58 33.91 -7.84
CA ARG A 72 -1.32 32.74 -8.32
C ARG A 72 -2.82 32.97 -8.44
N PHE A 73 -3.43 33.58 -7.44
CA PHE A 73 -4.88 33.70 -7.33
C PHE A 73 -5.31 35.14 -7.58
N GLU A 74 -6.26 35.30 -8.50
CA GLU A 74 -6.88 36.59 -8.78
C GLU A 74 -7.86 37.01 -7.67
N GLY A 75 -8.08 38.32 -7.55
CA GLY A 75 -9.03 38.90 -6.60
C GLY A 75 -8.39 39.35 -5.29
N ASP A 76 -9.23 39.55 -4.28
CA ASP A 76 -8.81 40.06 -2.97
C ASP A 76 -8.42 38.91 -2.03
N PRO A 77 -7.12 38.74 -1.69
CA PRO A 77 -6.65 37.66 -0.82
C PRO A 77 -7.27 37.69 0.58
N SER A 78 -7.75 38.84 1.06
CA SER A 78 -8.37 38.96 2.39
C SER A 78 -9.68 38.17 2.51
N LYS A 79 -10.29 37.80 1.37
CA LYS A 79 -11.46 36.91 1.31
C LYS A 79 -11.09 35.43 1.50
N SER A 80 -9.87 35.03 1.14
CA SER A 80 -9.39 33.67 1.34
C SER A 80 -9.10 33.41 2.82
N ARG A 81 -9.67 32.32 3.35
CA ARG A 81 -9.37 31.87 4.71
C ARG A 81 -7.93 31.36 4.81
N ILE A 82 -7.48 30.61 3.81
CA ILE A 82 -6.13 30.07 3.73
C ILE A 82 -5.08 31.19 3.83
N TYR A 83 -5.23 32.25 3.02
CA TYR A 83 -4.30 33.37 3.05
C TYR A 83 -4.25 34.06 4.42
N LYS A 84 -5.41 34.27 5.07
CA LYS A 84 -5.49 34.91 6.39
C LYS A 84 -4.86 34.06 7.49
N ASP A 85 -5.11 32.75 7.48
CA ASP A 85 -4.61 31.85 8.52
C ASP A 85 -3.08 31.73 8.42
N VAL A 86 -2.54 31.51 7.21
CA VAL A 86 -1.08 31.44 7.00
C VAL A 86 -0.40 32.77 7.34
N SER A 87 -1.02 33.92 7.00
CA SER A 87 -0.49 35.24 7.36
C SER A 87 -0.43 35.51 8.86
N LYS A 88 -1.11 34.68 9.67
CA LYS A 88 -1.07 34.72 11.15
C LYS A 88 -0.19 33.61 11.74
N GLY A 89 0.57 32.89 10.91
CA GLY A 89 1.35 31.73 11.32
C GLY A 89 0.50 30.50 11.68
N ILE A 90 -0.77 30.45 11.26
CA ILE A 90 -1.67 29.32 11.51
C ILE A 90 -1.64 28.41 10.28
N ALA A 91 -1.46 27.11 10.51
CA ALA A 91 -1.59 26.08 9.48
C ALA A 91 -3.04 25.59 9.41
N PRO A 92 -3.86 26.04 8.43
CA PRO A 92 -5.22 25.52 8.29
C PRO A 92 -5.21 24.07 7.82
N ASN A 93 -6.32 23.35 8.02
CA ASN A 93 -6.45 21.98 7.51
C ASN A 93 -6.37 21.95 5.98
N GLY A 94 -5.59 21.03 5.43
CA GLY A 94 -5.40 20.89 3.98
C GLY A 94 -4.44 21.90 3.36
N ILE A 95 -3.67 22.63 4.19
CA ILE A 95 -2.63 23.56 3.72
C ILE A 95 -1.55 22.87 2.87
N GLU A 96 -1.41 21.55 3.02
CA GLU A 96 -0.50 20.71 2.24
C GLU A 96 -0.80 20.77 0.73
N TYR A 97 -2.05 21.01 0.32
CA TYR A 97 -2.41 21.23 -1.10
C TYR A 97 -2.00 22.61 -1.65
N TYR A 98 -1.33 23.42 -0.82
CA TYR A 98 -0.73 24.70 -1.20
C TYR A 98 0.80 24.67 -1.06
N LEU A 99 1.39 23.48 -0.87
CA LEU A 99 2.82 23.27 -0.69
C LEU A 99 3.69 24.06 -1.70
N PRO A 100 3.37 24.09 -3.01
CA PRO A 100 4.16 24.87 -3.98
C PRO A 100 4.22 26.37 -3.69
N LEU A 101 3.27 26.94 -2.95
CA LEU A 101 3.30 28.37 -2.60
C LEU A 101 4.36 28.70 -1.55
N PHE A 102 4.86 27.72 -0.79
CA PHE A 102 5.89 27.95 0.23
C PHE A 102 7.33 27.91 -0.32
N PHE A 103 7.52 27.53 -1.58
CA PHE A 103 8.83 27.30 -2.18
C PHE A 103 8.91 27.91 -3.59
N GLU A 104 10.13 28.15 -4.06
CA GLU A 104 10.37 28.50 -5.48
C GLU A 104 10.21 27.27 -6.38
N GLN A 105 10.67 26.12 -5.90
CA GLN A 105 10.54 24.84 -6.57
C GLN A 105 10.32 23.74 -5.53
N THR A 106 9.35 22.86 -5.79
CA THR A 106 9.13 21.65 -4.99
C THR A 106 9.96 20.51 -5.54
N ALA A 107 10.60 19.75 -4.66
CA ALA A 107 11.27 18.52 -5.02
C ALA A 107 10.26 17.41 -5.33
N THR A 108 10.70 16.43 -6.11
CA THR A 108 10.00 15.18 -6.43
C THR A 108 10.67 14.02 -5.70
N LEU A 109 10.01 12.86 -5.64
CA LEU A 109 10.60 11.65 -5.06
C LEU A 109 11.96 11.31 -5.70
N PHE A 110 12.09 11.51 -7.02
CA PHE A 110 13.30 11.21 -7.78
C PHE A 110 14.52 12.03 -7.35
N ASP A 111 14.32 13.19 -6.73
CA ASP A 111 15.43 14.02 -6.23
C ASP A 111 16.07 13.45 -4.96
N TYR A 112 15.41 12.50 -4.30
CA TYR A 112 15.89 11.83 -3.08
C TYR A 112 16.38 10.40 -3.32
N LEU A 113 16.18 9.84 -4.52
CA LEU A 113 16.61 8.47 -4.82
C LEU A 113 18.13 8.41 -5.02
N PRO A 114 18.82 7.38 -4.49
CA PRO A 114 20.21 7.13 -4.82
C PRO A 114 20.40 6.96 -6.33
N GLN A 115 21.52 7.48 -6.87
CA GLN A 115 21.79 7.43 -8.32
C GLN A 115 21.89 6.00 -8.88
N ASN A 116 22.20 5.02 -8.03
CA ASN A 116 22.29 3.61 -8.38
C ASN A 116 21.02 2.81 -8.02
N ALA A 117 19.93 3.47 -7.68
CA ALA A 117 18.67 2.79 -7.39
C ALA A 117 18.13 2.08 -8.64
N THR A 118 17.56 0.89 -8.43
CA THR A 118 16.79 0.18 -9.44
C THR A 118 15.31 0.36 -9.14
N LEU A 119 14.55 0.90 -10.09
CA LEU A 119 13.11 1.05 -9.99
C LEU A 119 12.42 -0.25 -10.37
N CYS A 120 11.58 -0.77 -9.47
CA CYS A 120 10.68 -1.89 -9.77
C CYS A 120 9.27 -1.33 -10.00
N LEU A 121 8.81 -1.31 -11.25
CA LEU A 121 7.44 -0.91 -11.57
C LEU A 121 6.55 -2.15 -11.58
N HIS A 122 5.42 -2.08 -10.88
CA HIS A 122 4.52 -3.21 -10.68
C HIS A 122 3.17 -2.94 -11.34
N HIS A 123 2.74 -3.87 -12.20
CA HIS A 123 1.55 -3.75 -13.05
C HIS A 123 1.60 -2.55 -14.02
N ASP A 124 0.42 -2.10 -14.46
CA ASP A 124 0.27 -0.96 -15.38
C ASP A 124 0.30 0.36 -14.61
N VAL A 125 1.52 0.87 -14.40
CA VAL A 125 1.76 2.15 -13.72
C VAL A 125 1.21 3.34 -14.52
N ASP A 126 1.24 3.29 -15.85
CA ASP A 126 0.69 4.35 -16.69
C ASP A 126 -0.82 4.48 -16.52
N ALA A 127 -1.55 3.36 -16.52
CA ALA A 127 -2.98 3.35 -16.24
C ALA A 127 -3.30 3.89 -14.84
N ALA A 128 -2.49 3.54 -13.83
CA ALA A 128 -2.66 4.06 -12.47
C ALA A 128 -2.46 5.59 -12.40
N ILE A 129 -1.44 6.13 -13.07
CA ILE A 129 -1.21 7.58 -13.15
C ILE A 129 -2.38 8.28 -13.84
N ARG A 130 -2.84 7.75 -14.98
CA ARG A 130 -4.00 8.31 -15.71
C ARG A 130 -5.26 8.29 -14.87
N GLN A 131 -5.55 7.19 -14.17
CA GLN A 131 -6.72 7.10 -13.29
C GLN A 131 -6.64 8.13 -12.15
N PHE A 132 -5.47 8.27 -11.53
CA PHE A 132 -5.26 9.28 -10.49
C PHE A 132 -5.46 10.71 -11.03
N ALA A 133 -4.97 11.02 -12.23
CA ALA A 133 -5.13 12.32 -12.86
C ALA A 133 -6.61 12.65 -13.13
N LEU A 134 -7.41 11.66 -13.57
CA LEU A 134 -8.86 11.81 -13.75
C LEU A 134 -9.55 12.13 -12.42
N ASP A 135 -9.22 11.39 -11.36
CA ASP A 135 -9.78 11.59 -10.03
C ASP A 135 -9.42 12.97 -9.46
N ALA A 136 -8.16 13.40 -9.62
CA ALA A 136 -7.69 14.71 -9.17
C ALA A 136 -8.39 15.85 -9.93
N ALA A 137 -8.52 15.73 -11.26
CA ALA A 137 -9.22 16.71 -12.09
C ALA A 137 -10.72 16.79 -11.73
N ALA A 138 -11.36 15.65 -11.46
CA ALA A 138 -12.76 15.60 -11.02
C ALA A 138 -12.96 16.34 -9.68
N ARG A 139 -12.09 16.09 -8.70
CA ARG A 139 -12.12 16.80 -7.39
C ARG A 139 -11.86 18.29 -7.54
N TYR A 140 -10.88 18.69 -8.35
CA TYR A 140 -10.60 20.09 -8.64
C TYR A 140 -11.83 20.80 -9.25
N LYS A 141 -12.46 20.18 -10.27
CA LYS A 141 -13.66 20.74 -10.91
C LYS A 141 -14.82 20.91 -9.93
N LEU A 142 -14.98 19.97 -9.00
CA LEU A 142 -16.03 20.01 -7.97
C LEU A 142 -15.80 21.15 -6.96
N LEU A 143 -14.55 21.41 -6.57
CA LEU A 143 -14.22 22.27 -5.42
C LEU A 143 -13.75 23.69 -5.81
N ARG A 144 -13.31 23.94 -7.06
CA ARG A 144 -12.72 25.23 -7.50
C ARG A 144 -13.60 26.47 -7.36
N GLY A 145 -14.89 26.31 -7.06
CA GLY A 145 -15.84 27.42 -6.95
C GLY A 145 -15.82 28.17 -5.61
N ASP A 146 -15.11 27.66 -4.60
CA ASP A 146 -15.07 28.30 -3.27
C ASP A 146 -14.00 29.40 -3.19
N PRO A 147 -14.38 30.69 -3.10
CA PRO A 147 -13.41 31.79 -2.99
C PRO A 147 -12.67 31.82 -1.64
N GLN A 148 -13.15 31.11 -0.61
CA GLN A 148 -12.44 31.02 0.67
C GLN A 148 -11.25 30.06 0.60
N HIS A 149 -11.30 29.09 -0.33
CA HIS A 149 -10.30 28.04 -0.55
C HIS A 149 -9.96 27.93 -2.05
N PRO A 150 -9.34 28.96 -2.64
CA PRO A 150 -8.96 28.91 -4.05
C PRO A 150 -7.92 27.80 -4.26
N LEU A 151 -8.05 27.00 -5.31
CA LEU A 151 -7.28 25.77 -5.47
C LEU A 151 -6.17 25.91 -6.51
N LEU A 152 -5.00 25.32 -6.23
CA LEU A 152 -3.98 25.09 -7.26
C LEU A 152 -4.48 24.08 -8.30
N GLU A 153 -3.99 24.21 -9.53
CA GLU A 153 -4.27 23.22 -10.56
C GLU A 153 -3.55 21.90 -10.23
N PRO A 154 -4.16 20.72 -10.46
CA PRO A 154 -3.54 19.43 -10.11
C PRO A 154 -2.12 19.22 -10.66
N ARG A 155 -1.84 19.75 -11.86
CA ARG A 155 -0.51 19.68 -12.52
C ARG A 155 0.62 20.39 -11.76
N GLU A 156 0.29 21.21 -10.78
CA GLU A 156 1.27 21.90 -9.94
C GLU A 156 1.67 21.08 -8.72
N LEU A 157 0.84 20.11 -8.35
CA LEU A 157 0.98 19.28 -7.16
C LEU A 157 1.45 17.88 -7.53
N PHE A 158 1.06 17.40 -8.71
CA PHE A 158 1.27 16.03 -9.13
C PHE A 158 1.95 15.98 -10.49
N MET A 159 2.93 15.08 -10.61
CA MET A 159 3.55 14.78 -11.88
C MET A 159 2.58 14.01 -12.79
N ASP A 160 2.58 14.32 -14.07
CA ASP A 160 1.90 13.51 -15.07
C ASP A 160 2.76 12.31 -15.53
N GLY A 161 2.17 11.46 -16.38
CA GLY A 161 2.85 10.27 -16.90
C GLY A 161 4.10 10.60 -17.71
N GLU A 162 4.08 11.69 -18.49
CA GLU A 162 5.23 12.10 -19.30
C GLU A 162 6.40 12.50 -18.39
N GLN A 163 6.16 13.40 -17.44
CA GLN A 163 7.14 13.84 -16.45
C GLN A 163 7.69 12.65 -15.65
N PHE A 164 6.82 11.73 -15.23
CA PHE A 164 7.21 10.54 -14.50
C PHE A 164 8.15 9.64 -15.33
N PHE A 165 7.76 9.27 -16.55
CA PHE A 165 8.56 8.38 -17.39
C PHE A 165 9.83 9.04 -17.93
N ILE A 166 9.91 10.37 -18.00
CA ILE A 166 11.17 11.08 -18.25
C ILE A 166 12.15 10.82 -17.10
N ARG A 167 11.73 11.02 -15.84
CA ARG A 167 12.59 10.81 -14.66
C ARG A 167 12.95 9.34 -14.44
N VAL A 168 12.07 8.41 -14.79
CA VAL A 168 12.34 6.96 -14.70
C VAL A 168 13.51 6.53 -15.59
N LYS A 169 13.76 7.20 -16.72
CA LYS A 169 14.87 6.85 -17.64
C LYS A 169 16.25 7.03 -17.04
N ASP A 170 16.37 7.81 -15.96
CA ASP A 170 17.63 8.05 -15.27
C ASP A 170 18.06 6.86 -14.39
N PHE A 171 17.20 5.84 -14.23
CA PHE A 171 17.43 4.71 -13.33
C PHE A 171 17.38 3.37 -14.06
N ALA A 172 18.05 2.35 -13.50
CA ALA A 172 17.82 0.97 -13.89
C ALA A 172 16.37 0.59 -13.55
N ARG A 173 15.72 -0.22 -14.40
CA ARG A 173 14.29 -0.53 -14.27
C ARG A 173 14.01 -2.01 -14.47
N VAL A 174 13.14 -2.55 -13.62
CA VAL A 174 12.51 -3.87 -13.76
C VAL A 174 10.99 -3.67 -13.76
N ASP A 175 10.32 -4.24 -14.76
CA ASP A 175 8.85 -4.23 -14.85
C ASP A 175 8.29 -5.59 -14.49
N VAL A 176 7.42 -5.64 -13.48
CA VAL A 176 6.65 -6.82 -13.10
C VAL A 176 5.25 -6.66 -13.65
N ILE A 177 5.02 -7.27 -14.81
CA ILE A 177 3.75 -7.16 -15.54
C ILE A 177 2.93 -8.42 -15.27
N ALA A 178 1.69 -8.24 -14.83
CA ALA A 178 0.74 -9.34 -14.80
C ALA A 178 0.18 -9.54 -16.20
N THR A 179 0.48 -10.67 -16.84
CA THR A 179 -0.34 -11.16 -17.95
C THR A 179 -1.67 -11.58 -17.32
N SER A 180 -2.75 -10.93 -17.71
CA SER A 180 -4.12 -11.06 -17.14
C SER A 180 -4.34 -12.35 -16.34
N ALA A 181 -4.57 -12.23 -15.03
CA ALA A 181 -5.06 -13.33 -14.23
C ALA A 181 -6.36 -13.87 -14.86
N PRO A 182 -6.57 -15.20 -14.93
CA PRO A 182 -7.87 -15.71 -15.32
C PRO A 182 -8.89 -15.22 -14.28
N SER A 183 -9.78 -14.34 -14.70
CA SER A 183 -10.99 -14.03 -13.94
C SER A 183 -11.69 -15.37 -13.63
N PRO A 184 -12.14 -15.62 -12.39
CA PRO A 184 -13.00 -16.77 -12.13
C PRO A 184 -14.23 -16.62 -13.01
N GLN A 185 -14.32 -17.45 -14.06
CA GLN A 185 -15.38 -17.40 -15.06
C GLN A 185 -16.74 -17.43 -14.35
N ALA A 186 -17.47 -16.32 -14.43
CA ALA A 186 -18.91 -16.33 -14.26
C ALA A 186 -19.51 -17.10 -15.47
N PRO A 187 -20.56 -17.91 -15.29
CA PRO A 187 -21.11 -18.72 -16.36
C PRO A 187 -21.64 -17.83 -17.48
N ASP A 188 -21.21 -18.16 -18.70
CA ASP A 188 -21.65 -17.56 -19.95
C ASP A 188 -23.18 -17.54 -20.05
N GLY A 189 -23.71 -16.39 -20.47
CA GLY A 189 -25.05 -16.32 -21.03
C GLY A 189 -25.79 -15.03 -20.71
N THR A 190 -25.57 -13.97 -21.49
CA THR A 190 -26.67 -13.26 -22.16
C THR A 190 -26.14 -12.22 -23.14
N THR A 191 -26.56 -12.36 -24.40
CA THR A 191 -26.41 -11.40 -25.49
C THR A 191 -27.09 -10.07 -25.14
N SER A 192 -26.35 -8.95 -25.16
CA SER A 192 -26.94 -7.61 -25.06
C SER A 192 -26.81 -6.85 -26.38
N HIS A 193 -27.96 -6.52 -26.94
CA HIS A 193 -28.15 -5.67 -28.11
C HIS A 193 -27.54 -4.27 -27.93
N SER A 194 -27.03 -3.76 -29.06
CA SER A 194 -26.57 -2.39 -29.27
C SER A 194 -27.73 -1.40 -29.25
N THR A 195 -27.64 -0.36 -28.41
CA THR A 195 -28.48 0.84 -28.52
C THR A 195 -27.64 2.08 -28.19
N LYS A 196 -27.37 2.89 -29.22
CA LYS A 196 -26.86 4.27 -29.08
C LYS A 196 -27.89 5.16 -28.38
N PRO A 197 -27.46 6.17 -27.60
CA PRO A 197 -28.20 7.41 -27.48
C PRO A 197 -27.44 8.62 -28.06
N ALA A 198 -28.24 9.66 -28.27
CA ALA A 198 -28.01 10.82 -29.11
C ALA A 198 -27.00 11.84 -28.58
N SER A 199 -26.43 12.55 -29.55
CA SER A 199 -25.55 13.72 -29.45
C SER A 199 -26.23 14.94 -28.82
N GLY A 200 -25.58 15.55 -27.84
CA GLY A 200 -25.80 16.93 -27.40
C GLY A 200 -24.44 17.65 -27.32
N GLN A 201 -24.24 18.62 -28.21
CA GLN A 201 -23.04 19.45 -28.28
C GLN A 201 -22.94 20.38 -27.05
N VAL A 202 -21.81 20.36 -26.36
CA VAL A 202 -21.30 21.50 -25.58
C VAL A 202 -19.82 21.64 -25.90
N ALA A 203 -19.44 22.81 -26.42
CA ALA A 203 -18.13 23.11 -26.94
C ALA A 203 -17.07 23.31 -25.83
N GLY A 204 -15.85 22.83 -26.09
CA GLY A 204 -14.63 23.54 -25.69
C GLY A 204 -13.84 23.02 -24.49
N TYR A 205 -13.33 21.80 -24.53
CA TYR A 205 -11.97 21.45 -24.08
C TYR A 205 -11.50 20.30 -24.97
N LEU A 206 -10.60 20.58 -25.91
CA LEU A 206 -9.94 19.56 -26.73
C LEU A 206 -8.88 18.88 -25.85
N PRO A 207 -8.93 17.55 -25.62
CA PRO A 207 -7.77 16.85 -25.12
C PRO A 207 -6.70 16.85 -26.23
N LEU A 208 -5.47 17.17 -25.86
CA LEU A 208 -4.32 16.96 -26.73
C LEU A 208 -4.21 15.47 -27.02
N GLY A 209 -4.49 15.10 -28.27
CA GLY A 209 -4.10 13.84 -28.90
C GLY A 209 -4.64 12.56 -28.26
N GLU A 210 -5.84 12.13 -28.68
CA GLU A 210 -6.17 10.70 -28.68
C GLU A 210 -5.29 9.99 -29.73
N GLY A 211 -4.05 9.71 -29.35
CA GLY A 211 -3.27 8.66 -29.97
C GLY A 211 -3.94 7.33 -29.64
N ASN A 212 -4.17 6.53 -30.67
CA ASN A 212 -4.86 5.24 -30.74
C ASN A 212 -4.31 4.18 -29.74
N SER A 213 -4.44 4.41 -28.44
CA SER A 213 -3.87 3.60 -27.35
C SER A 213 -4.87 2.61 -26.76
N ASP A 214 -6.16 2.73 -27.11
CA ASP A 214 -7.21 1.85 -26.59
C ASP A 214 -7.25 0.46 -27.24
N SER A 215 -6.47 0.24 -28.30
CA SER A 215 -6.31 -1.06 -28.96
C SER A 215 -5.07 -1.86 -28.51
N LEU A 216 -4.22 -1.28 -27.66
CA LEU A 216 -2.98 -1.92 -27.22
C LEU A 216 -3.23 -2.80 -25.99
N SER A 217 -2.62 -3.98 -25.95
CA SER A 217 -2.63 -4.84 -24.76
C SER A 217 -1.93 -4.14 -23.58
N PRO A 218 -2.20 -4.51 -22.31
CA PRO A 218 -1.49 -3.95 -21.15
C PRO A 218 0.04 -4.03 -21.28
N VAL A 219 0.53 -5.06 -21.96
CA VAL A 219 1.96 -5.29 -22.24
C VAL A 219 2.48 -4.24 -23.23
N GLU A 220 1.75 -4.00 -24.33
CA GLU A 220 2.08 -2.98 -25.32
C GLU A 220 1.99 -1.54 -24.79
N ARG A 221 1.08 -1.28 -23.84
CA ARG A 221 0.91 0.04 -23.20
C ARG A 221 2.05 0.42 -22.27
N VAL A 222 2.68 -0.55 -21.61
CA VAL A 222 3.87 -0.35 -20.74
C VAL A 222 5.16 -0.14 -21.58
N GLY A 223 5.06 -0.14 -22.92
CA GLY A 223 6.20 -0.04 -23.83
C GLY A 223 6.98 -1.36 -23.98
N VAL A 224 6.44 -2.46 -23.45
CA VAL A 224 7.04 -3.79 -23.54
C VAL A 224 6.39 -4.51 -24.72
N ARG A 225 7.09 -4.60 -25.85
CA ARG A 225 6.59 -5.40 -26.99
C ARG A 225 6.59 -6.88 -26.60
N GLU A 226 5.48 -7.58 -26.78
CA GLU A 226 5.46 -9.05 -26.71
C GLU A 226 6.56 -9.60 -27.65
N GLY A 227 7.47 -10.41 -27.10
CA GLY A 227 8.66 -10.89 -27.83
C GLY A 227 9.92 -10.02 -27.71
N SER A 228 9.93 -9.00 -26.85
CA SER A 228 11.17 -8.31 -26.47
C SER A 228 12.15 -9.30 -25.81
N LYS A 229 13.42 -9.25 -26.22
CA LYS A 229 14.50 -10.12 -25.69
C LYS A 229 14.72 -9.97 -24.17
N ASN A 230 14.10 -8.96 -23.55
CA ASN A 230 14.27 -8.63 -22.14
C ASN A 230 13.08 -9.07 -21.27
N ILE A 231 12.14 -9.88 -21.79
CA ILE A 231 11.05 -10.43 -21.00
C ILE A 231 11.46 -11.80 -20.47
N THR A 232 11.44 -11.96 -19.15
CA THR A 232 11.60 -13.26 -18.50
C THR A 232 10.22 -13.75 -18.05
N PRO A 233 9.67 -14.83 -18.62
CA PRO A 233 8.40 -15.36 -18.17
C PRO A 233 8.54 -15.94 -16.76
N CYS A 234 7.62 -15.56 -15.88
CA CYS A 234 7.45 -16.14 -14.55
C CYS A 234 6.08 -16.80 -14.51
N ALA A 235 6.00 -18.08 -14.90
CA ALA A 235 4.75 -18.81 -14.95
C ALA A 235 4.27 -19.12 -13.52
N THR A 236 3.16 -18.51 -13.15
CA THR A 236 2.48 -18.76 -11.87
C THR A 236 1.07 -19.24 -12.10
N SER A 237 0.64 -20.26 -11.35
CA SER A 237 -0.75 -20.73 -11.37
C SER A 237 -1.40 -20.60 -9.97
N PRO A 238 -2.73 -20.39 -9.89
CA PRO A 238 -3.40 -20.29 -8.59
C PRO A 238 -3.36 -21.63 -7.86
N ILE A 239 -3.36 -21.58 -6.53
CA ILE A 239 -3.50 -22.77 -5.70
C ILE A 239 -4.87 -23.43 -5.97
N PRO A 240 -4.94 -24.75 -6.23
CA PRO A 240 -6.20 -25.44 -6.41
C PRO A 240 -7.03 -25.41 -5.11
N PRO A 241 -8.33 -25.77 -5.13
CA PRO A 241 -9.17 -25.77 -3.93
C PRO A 241 -8.70 -26.75 -2.83
N VAL A 242 -7.80 -26.30 -1.96
CA VAL A 242 -7.20 -27.07 -0.84
C VAL A 242 -7.89 -26.84 0.50
N ALA A 243 -8.98 -26.07 0.51
CA ALA A 243 -9.66 -25.66 1.73
C ALA A 243 -10.14 -26.84 2.58
N VAL A 244 -9.92 -26.73 3.89
CA VAL A 244 -10.35 -27.70 4.91
C VAL A 244 -11.87 -27.85 4.90
N ASP A 245 -12.34 -29.10 4.80
CA ASP A 245 -13.76 -29.43 4.88
C ASP A 245 -14.14 -29.90 6.28
N ARG A 246 -14.60 -28.97 7.12
CA ARG A 246 -14.96 -29.25 8.52
C ARG A 246 -16.12 -30.25 8.69
N ARG A 247 -16.83 -30.60 7.63
CA ARG A 247 -17.94 -31.56 7.66
C ARG A 247 -17.51 -32.97 7.25
N ALA A 248 -16.34 -33.10 6.64
CA ALA A 248 -15.79 -34.38 6.24
C ALA A 248 -15.23 -35.14 7.46
N GLU A 249 -15.15 -36.46 7.33
CA GLU A 249 -14.49 -37.32 8.32
C GLU A 249 -13.00 -37.00 8.46
N VAL A 250 -12.35 -36.66 7.35
CA VAL A 250 -10.98 -36.16 7.29
C VAL A 250 -11.00 -34.75 6.69
N PRO A 251 -11.04 -33.69 7.52
CA PRO A 251 -11.16 -32.32 7.05
C PRO A 251 -10.02 -31.83 6.17
N THR A 252 -8.81 -32.38 6.33
CA THR A 252 -7.61 -32.01 5.58
C THR A 252 -7.44 -32.78 4.27
N GLN A 253 -8.39 -33.66 3.90
CA GLN A 253 -8.21 -34.59 2.77
C GLN A 253 -7.82 -33.89 1.46
N LYS A 254 -8.48 -32.78 1.12
CA LYS A 254 -8.18 -32.01 -0.11
C LYS A 254 -6.74 -31.48 -0.13
N PHE A 255 -6.25 -31.01 1.02
CA PHE A 255 -4.88 -30.54 1.13
C PHE A 255 -3.88 -31.71 1.11
N ALA A 256 -4.21 -32.84 1.75
CA ALA A 256 -3.40 -34.05 1.68
C ALA A 256 -3.30 -34.59 0.24
N ASP A 257 -4.39 -34.56 -0.52
CA ASP A 257 -4.42 -34.93 -1.93
C ASP A 257 -3.52 -34.01 -2.76
N PHE A 258 -3.61 -32.68 -2.53
CA PHE A 258 -2.72 -31.72 -3.17
C PHE A 258 -1.24 -31.96 -2.86
N LEU A 259 -0.88 -32.22 -1.59
CA LEU A 259 0.50 -32.53 -1.19
C LEU A 259 1.03 -33.81 -1.85
N ARG A 260 0.16 -34.80 -2.07
CA ARG A 260 0.50 -36.06 -2.74
C ARG A 260 0.68 -35.88 -4.25
N ASP A 261 -0.22 -35.12 -4.87
CA ASP A 261 -0.31 -34.99 -6.32
C ASP A 261 0.66 -33.92 -6.87
N HIS A 262 1.04 -32.93 -6.04
CA HIS A 262 2.04 -31.95 -6.40
C HIS A 262 3.45 -32.57 -6.42
N ALA A 263 4.11 -32.58 -7.58
CA ALA A 263 5.44 -33.17 -7.75
C ALA A 263 6.57 -32.39 -7.05
N GLY A 264 6.30 -31.16 -6.64
CA GLY A 264 7.24 -30.21 -6.09
C GLY A 264 7.28 -30.11 -4.56
N ARG A 265 7.80 -29.00 -4.06
CA ARG A 265 7.79 -28.67 -2.62
C ARG A 265 6.69 -27.68 -2.29
N VAL A 266 6.06 -27.85 -1.13
CA VAL A 266 4.99 -26.98 -0.66
C VAL A 266 5.42 -26.25 0.60
N LEU A 267 5.32 -24.93 0.59
CA LEU A 267 5.46 -24.08 1.76
C LEU A 267 4.07 -23.57 2.15
N LEU A 268 3.61 -23.98 3.33
CA LEU A 268 2.44 -23.39 3.96
C LEU A 268 2.87 -22.21 4.83
N LEU A 269 2.19 -21.09 4.71
CA LEU A 269 2.49 -19.86 5.43
C LEU A 269 1.38 -19.54 6.43
N ALA A 270 1.80 -19.32 7.68
CA ALA A 270 0.97 -18.76 8.73
C ALA A 270 1.22 -17.25 8.87
N ASP A 271 0.24 -16.52 9.38
CA ASP A 271 0.34 -15.06 9.58
C ASP A 271 1.21 -14.67 10.79
N SER A 272 1.37 -15.59 11.76
CA SER A 272 2.17 -15.38 12.96
C SER A 272 2.74 -16.68 13.52
N LEU A 273 3.72 -16.57 14.42
CA LEU A 273 4.29 -17.71 15.15
C LEU A 273 3.21 -18.49 15.92
N GLY A 274 2.30 -17.80 16.63
CA GLY A 274 1.21 -18.45 17.36
C GLY A 274 0.27 -19.22 16.44
N ARG A 275 -0.06 -18.65 15.27
CA ARG A 275 -0.87 -19.34 14.25
C ARG A 275 -0.14 -20.55 13.67
N ARG A 276 1.16 -20.45 13.41
CA ARG A 276 2.00 -21.56 12.95
C ARG A 276 1.91 -22.77 13.87
N GLU A 277 2.00 -22.58 15.18
CA GLU A 277 1.91 -23.69 16.16
C GLU A 277 0.54 -24.36 16.15
N ILE A 278 -0.54 -23.56 16.10
CA ILE A 278 -1.91 -24.07 16.00
C ILE A 278 -2.10 -24.88 14.72
N MET A 279 -1.62 -24.37 13.58
CA MET A 279 -1.69 -25.05 12.29
C MET A 279 -0.87 -26.35 12.29
N SER A 280 0.35 -26.33 12.83
CA SER A 280 1.20 -27.52 12.94
C SER A 280 0.51 -28.61 13.78
N GLY A 281 -0.06 -28.24 14.92
CA GLY A 281 -0.82 -29.16 15.78
C GLY A 281 -2.02 -29.77 15.03
N TYR A 282 -2.86 -28.91 14.46
CA TYR A 282 -4.05 -29.34 13.71
C TYR A 282 -3.71 -30.26 12.53
N LEU A 283 -2.67 -29.96 11.76
CA LEU A 283 -2.25 -30.79 10.61
C LEU A 283 -1.72 -32.15 11.08
N LYS A 284 -0.95 -32.18 12.17
CA LYS A 284 -0.40 -33.42 12.74
C LYS A 284 -1.50 -34.39 13.21
N GLU A 285 -2.60 -33.88 13.76
CA GLU A 285 -3.77 -34.69 14.16
C GLU A 285 -4.35 -35.49 12.99
N TYR A 286 -4.23 -34.98 11.76
CA TYR A 286 -4.69 -35.63 10.54
C TYR A 286 -3.54 -36.22 9.71
N GLY A 287 -2.39 -36.48 10.32
CA GLY A 287 -1.26 -37.18 9.68
C GLY A 287 -0.42 -36.32 8.74
N LEU A 288 -0.60 -35.00 8.72
CA LEU A 288 0.21 -34.07 7.95
C LEU A 288 1.26 -33.41 8.85
N ALA A 289 2.53 -33.77 8.68
CA ALA A 289 3.62 -33.28 9.50
C ALA A 289 4.56 -32.36 8.68
N PRO A 290 4.32 -31.03 8.64
CA PRO A 290 5.25 -30.12 7.98
C PRO A 290 6.54 -29.98 8.79
N ALA A 291 7.68 -29.91 8.09
CA ALA A 291 8.90 -29.40 8.68
C ALA A 291 8.79 -27.89 8.88
N VAL A 292 9.41 -27.34 9.92
CA VAL A 292 9.37 -25.89 10.17
C VAL A 292 10.54 -25.22 9.45
N CYS A 293 10.29 -24.08 8.81
CA CYS A 293 11.34 -23.18 8.32
C CYS A 293 11.24 -21.82 9.03
N GLU A 294 12.37 -21.12 9.13
CA GLU A 294 12.44 -19.79 9.75
C GLU A 294 12.04 -18.69 8.78
N ASP A 295 12.39 -18.87 7.51
CA ASP A 295 12.19 -17.90 6.44
C ASP A 295 12.10 -18.58 5.06
N PHE A 296 11.96 -17.76 4.01
CA PHE A 296 11.89 -18.28 2.64
C PHE A 296 13.24 -18.85 2.15
N ALA A 297 14.37 -18.32 2.62
CA ALA A 297 15.70 -18.80 2.23
C ALA A 297 15.94 -20.23 2.73
N SER A 298 15.64 -20.49 4.00
CA SER A 298 15.71 -21.83 4.60
C SER A 298 14.75 -22.82 3.96
N PHE A 299 13.58 -22.37 3.47
CA PHE A 299 12.72 -23.20 2.62
C PHE A 299 13.37 -23.57 1.28
N LEU A 300 14.03 -22.61 0.61
CA LEU A 300 14.72 -22.85 -0.65
C LEU A 300 15.89 -23.83 -0.49
N ASP A 301 16.69 -23.66 0.56
CA ASP A 301 17.86 -24.50 0.87
C ASP A 301 17.50 -25.89 1.43
N GLY A 302 16.29 -26.03 1.98
CA GLY A 302 15.79 -27.30 2.51
C GLY A 302 15.60 -28.39 1.45
N THR A 303 15.26 -29.60 1.89
CA THR A 303 14.91 -30.73 1.01
C THR A 303 13.53 -31.31 1.31
N GLU A 304 12.88 -30.83 2.36
CA GLU A 304 11.59 -31.34 2.82
C GLU A 304 10.49 -31.00 1.81
N LYS A 305 9.64 -31.98 1.50
CA LYS A 305 8.55 -31.81 0.53
C LYS A 305 7.47 -30.86 1.02
N PHE A 306 7.26 -30.80 2.33
CA PHE A 306 6.23 -29.99 2.94
C PHE A 306 6.79 -29.25 4.15
N MET A 307 6.81 -27.93 4.05
CA MET A 307 7.30 -27.05 5.10
C MET A 307 6.25 -26.04 5.54
N LEU A 308 6.41 -25.51 6.74
CA LEU A 308 5.53 -24.53 7.36
C LEU A 308 6.36 -23.36 7.92
N GLY A 309 6.07 -22.16 7.43
CA GLY A 309 6.76 -20.91 7.81
C GLY A 309 5.79 -19.81 8.24
N VAL A 310 6.33 -18.62 8.54
CA VAL A 310 5.56 -17.42 8.87
C VAL A 310 5.93 -16.31 7.90
N ALA A 311 4.93 -15.78 7.18
CA ALA A 311 5.12 -14.62 6.32
C ALA A 311 3.75 -13.97 6.00
N PRO A 312 3.69 -12.64 5.85
CA PRO A 312 2.46 -11.91 5.55
C PRO A 312 2.12 -11.98 4.05
N VAL A 313 1.94 -13.19 3.51
CA VAL A 313 1.57 -13.41 2.11
C VAL A 313 0.05 -13.53 2.01
N GLN A 314 -0.57 -12.69 1.19
CA GLN A 314 -2.03 -12.61 1.09
C GLN A 314 -2.66 -13.76 0.32
N SER A 315 -2.04 -14.17 -0.80
CA SER A 315 -2.57 -15.17 -1.71
C SER A 315 -1.49 -16.16 -2.09
N GLY A 316 -1.84 -17.45 -2.03
CA GLY A 316 -0.96 -18.52 -2.47
C GLY A 316 -0.84 -18.60 -4.00
N PHE A 317 0.25 -19.19 -4.47
CA PHE A 317 0.52 -19.44 -5.88
C PHE A 317 1.45 -20.64 -6.06
N VAL A 318 1.42 -21.24 -7.24
CA VAL A 318 2.39 -22.26 -7.68
C VAL A 318 3.36 -21.61 -8.66
N LEU A 319 4.65 -21.83 -8.45
CA LEU A 319 5.72 -21.57 -9.41
C LEU A 319 5.92 -22.82 -10.27
N ASP A 320 5.37 -22.80 -11.49
CA ASP A 320 5.26 -24.01 -12.32
C ASP A 320 6.64 -24.54 -12.75
N HIS A 321 7.58 -23.64 -13.05
CA HIS A 321 8.94 -24.01 -13.46
C HIS A 321 9.79 -24.55 -12.30
N ASP A 322 9.72 -23.93 -11.13
CA ASP A 322 10.50 -24.31 -9.95
C ASP A 322 9.88 -25.47 -9.17
N ARG A 323 8.65 -25.86 -9.52
CA ARG A 323 7.84 -26.85 -8.79
C ARG A 323 7.78 -26.51 -7.30
N LEU A 324 7.44 -25.26 -7.01
CA LEU A 324 7.19 -24.77 -5.65
C LEU A 324 5.74 -24.33 -5.55
N ALA A 325 5.07 -24.67 -4.45
CA ALA A 325 3.76 -24.13 -4.14
C ALA A 325 3.80 -23.37 -2.81
N ILE A 326 3.34 -22.13 -2.84
CA ILE A 326 3.16 -21.28 -1.67
C ILE A 326 1.68 -21.27 -1.34
N VAL A 327 1.31 -21.82 -0.20
CA VAL A 327 -0.08 -21.90 0.27
C VAL A 327 -0.21 -21.03 1.51
N THR A 328 -1.29 -20.27 1.64
CA THR A 328 -1.53 -19.41 2.81
C THR A 328 -2.68 -19.96 3.66
N GLU A 329 -2.88 -19.39 4.85
CA GLU A 329 -4.07 -19.62 5.66
C GLU A 329 -5.36 -19.32 4.88
N GLY A 330 -5.31 -18.33 3.98
CA GLY A 330 -6.42 -17.91 3.15
C GLY A 330 -6.97 -19.05 2.30
N GLU A 331 -6.10 -19.82 1.64
CA GLU A 331 -6.54 -20.98 0.85
C GLU A 331 -6.90 -22.19 1.71
N LEU A 332 -6.16 -22.44 2.80
CA LEU A 332 -6.38 -23.61 3.65
C LEU A 332 -7.69 -23.50 4.45
N TYR A 333 -8.03 -22.30 4.91
CA TYR A 333 -9.23 -22.05 5.69
C TYR A 333 -10.29 -21.25 4.92
N ALA A 334 -10.13 -21.12 3.59
CA ALA A 334 -11.07 -20.43 2.73
C ALA A 334 -12.50 -20.85 3.07
N GLN A 335 -13.36 -19.87 3.36
CA GLN A 335 -14.77 -20.19 3.52
C GLN A 335 -15.30 -20.64 2.16
N GLN A 336 -15.63 -21.93 2.05
CA GLN A 336 -16.43 -22.41 0.92
C GLN A 336 -17.66 -21.51 0.85
N ALA A 337 -17.82 -20.78 -0.26
CA ALA A 337 -18.99 -19.98 -0.52
C ALA A 337 -20.21 -20.88 -0.30
N ARG A 338 -20.99 -20.57 0.74
CA ARG A 338 -22.20 -21.32 1.06
C ARG A 338 -23.12 -21.21 -0.15
N THR A 339 -23.26 -22.28 -0.93
CA THR A 339 -24.38 -22.41 -1.84
C THR A 339 -25.65 -22.24 -1.01
N ARG A 340 -26.51 -21.32 -1.44
CA ARG A 340 -27.80 -20.99 -0.81
C ARG A 340 -28.74 -22.21 -0.96
N ALA A 341 -28.50 -23.27 -0.21
CA ALA A 341 -29.41 -24.40 -0.11
C ALA A 341 -29.37 -24.98 1.30
N SER A 342 -30.54 -24.94 1.94
CA SER A 342 -30.91 -25.57 3.22
C SER A 342 -30.31 -24.99 4.51
N ARG A 343 -31.04 -24.02 5.09
CA ARG A 343 -31.03 -23.75 6.54
C ARG A 343 -32.17 -24.53 7.18
N ALA A 344 -31.85 -25.60 7.91
CA ALA A 344 -32.53 -26.00 9.14
C ALA A 344 -31.77 -27.16 9.80
N ALA A 345 -30.96 -26.86 10.82
CA ALA A 345 -30.85 -27.59 12.09
C ALA A 345 -29.47 -27.41 12.77
N LYS A 346 -29.55 -27.08 14.07
CA LYS A 346 -28.56 -27.19 15.16
C LYS A 346 -27.21 -26.45 15.03
N LYS A 347 -27.10 -25.34 15.76
CA LYS A 347 -25.84 -24.76 16.26
C LYS A 347 -25.17 -25.75 17.21
N SER A 348 -23.96 -26.22 16.88
CA SER A 348 -23.03 -26.80 17.86
C SER A 348 -21.98 -25.76 18.24
N ASN A 349 -21.62 -25.77 19.52
CA ASN A 349 -20.88 -24.77 20.28
C ASN A 349 -19.37 -24.74 20.00
N VAL A 350 -18.94 -25.05 18.76
CA VAL A 350 -17.52 -25.07 18.33
C VAL A 350 -17.18 -23.82 17.49
N GLU A 351 -18.21 -23.13 16.97
CA GLU A 351 -18.09 -21.94 16.14
C GLU A 351 -17.47 -20.73 16.87
N GLY A 352 -17.45 -20.73 18.22
CA GLY A 352 -16.86 -19.66 19.04
C GLY A 352 -15.35 -19.79 19.27
N MET A 353 -14.84 -21.01 19.51
CA MET A 353 -13.43 -21.22 19.92
C MET A 353 -12.39 -20.82 18.84
N LEU A 354 -12.74 -20.92 17.56
CA LEU A 354 -11.83 -20.55 16.46
C LEU A 354 -12.01 -19.11 15.97
N ARG A 355 -13.10 -18.43 16.37
CA ARG A 355 -13.35 -17.01 16.09
C ARG A 355 -12.81 -16.10 17.20
N ASP A 356 -12.76 -16.58 18.44
CA ASP A 356 -12.26 -15.81 19.59
C ASP A 356 -10.73 -15.57 19.57
N LEU A 357 -9.98 -16.27 18.70
CA LEU A 357 -8.53 -16.11 18.60
C LEU A 357 -8.08 -14.84 17.84
N SER A 358 -9.01 -14.07 17.27
CA SER A 358 -8.74 -12.77 16.64
C SER A 358 -8.97 -11.56 17.57
N GLU A 359 -9.40 -11.75 18.83
CA GLU A 359 -9.76 -10.63 19.73
C GLU A 359 -9.02 -10.62 21.09
N LEU A 360 -7.96 -11.41 21.27
CA LEU A 360 -7.16 -11.36 22.50
C LEU A 360 -6.28 -10.09 22.54
N LYS A 361 -6.81 -9.04 23.18
CA LYS A 361 -5.99 -7.92 23.65
C LYS A 361 -5.16 -8.37 24.86
N PRO A 362 -3.88 -7.96 24.97
CA PRO A 362 -3.08 -8.20 26.16
C PRO A 362 -3.75 -7.54 27.37
N GLY A 363 -4.00 -8.34 28.41
CA GLY A 363 -4.36 -7.87 29.74
C GLY A 363 -3.12 -7.65 30.60
#